data_AF-A0A7W0X7Y1-F1
#
_entry.id   AF-A0A7W0X7Y1-F1
#
_cell.length_a   1.000
_cell.length_b   1.000
_cell.length_c   1.000
_cell.angle_alpha   90.00
_cell.angle_beta   90.00
_cell.angle_gamma   90.00
#
_symmetry.space_group_name_H-M   'P 1'
#
loop_
_entity.id
_entity.type
_entity.pdbx_description
1 polymer ?
#
loop_
_entity_poly.entity_id
_entity_poly.type
_entity_poly.pdbx_seq_one_letter_code
_entity_poly.pdbx_strand_id
1 'polypeptide(L)'
;MAKDTEKLIRQLSLISFLMAERRPVSAIEIRQDVEGYAQMTSDEAFNRRFYADRAELSSLGIELKIEKQSEGSYEAETYTLPPENFYLPSIEFTDQELGGLRTALILLDGEFAYAEPLRLALQQLSWGKPSPLAAPEQQSVKLAMTAGPGGRELSQRLSKVETAIFRRKTILFDYYTMGRDDEGKRKVDPYHLLFRG
;
A
#
# COMPACT_ATOMS: atom_id res chain seq x y z
N MET A 1 -12.86 7.05 -12.39
CA MET A 1 -12.29 6.00 -13.28
C MET A 1 -11.21 6.55 -14.19
N ALA A 2 -11.48 7.41 -15.19
CA ALA A 2 -10.44 7.95 -16.09
C ALA A 2 -9.37 8.79 -15.35
N LYS A 3 -9.79 9.73 -14.50
CA LYS A 3 -8.91 10.63 -13.74
C LYS A 3 -8.00 9.90 -12.74
N ASP A 4 -8.48 8.80 -12.17
CA ASP A 4 -7.70 7.98 -11.22
C ASP A 4 -6.64 7.16 -11.95
N THR A 5 -6.97 6.71 -13.16
CA THR A 5 -6.04 5.95 -14.03
C THR A 5 -4.91 6.85 -14.53
N GLU A 6 -5.21 8.05 -15.02
CA GLU A 6 -4.20 9.04 -15.44
C GLU A 6 -3.26 9.44 -14.28
N LYS A 7 -3.81 9.53 -13.07
CA LYS A 7 -3.04 9.80 -11.87
C LYS A 7 -2.11 8.63 -11.53
N LEU A 8 -2.62 7.40 -11.55
CA LEU A 8 -1.83 6.21 -11.29
C LEU A 8 -0.69 6.06 -12.31
N ILE A 9 -0.99 6.26 -13.61
CA ILE A 9 0.03 6.25 -14.67
C ILE A 9 1.14 7.24 -14.35
N ARG A 10 0.79 8.50 -14.04
CA ARG A 10 1.76 9.55 -13.74
C ARG A 10 2.62 9.24 -12.51
N GLN A 11 2.03 8.69 -11.45
CA GLN A 11 2.76 8.28 -10.24
C GLN A 11 3.71 7.11 -10.52
N LEU A 12 3.25 6.08 -11.24
CA LEU A 12 4.09 4.94 -11.61
C LEU A 12 5.22 5.34 -12.57
N SER A 13 4.93 6.22 -13.54
CA SER A 13 5.94 6.75 -14.46
C SER A 13 6.98 7.61 -13.74
N LEU A 14 6.57 8.43 -12.76
CA LEU A 14 7.49 9.20 -11.92
C LEU A 14 8.42 8.28 -11.11
N ILE A 15 7.86 7.26 -10.44
CA ILE A 15 8.66 6.27 -9.69
C ILE A 15 9.63 5.57 -10.64
N SER A 16 9.14 5.07 -11.77
CA SER A 16 9.95 4.31 -12.74
C SER A 16 11.10 5.15 -13.27
N PHE A 17 10.84 6.42 -13.59
CA PHE A 17 11.86 7.37 -14.04
C PHE A 17 12.93 7.60 -12.97
N LEU A 18 12.55 7.92 -11.74
CA LEU A 18 13.49 8.17 -10.65
C LEU A 18 14.31 6.93 -10.28
N MET A 19 13.71 5.74 -10.35
CA MET A 19 14.40 4.47 -10.13
C MET A 19 15.41 4.15 -11.23
N ALA A 20 15.13 4.57 -12.48
CA ALA A 20 16.02 4.39 -13.61
C ALA A 20 17.21 5.35 -13.58
N GLU A 21 16.98 6.63 -13.27
CA GLU A 21 18.02 7.66 -13.38
C GLU A 21 19.11 7.56 -12.30
N ARG A 22 18.86 6.94 -11.13
CA ARG A 22 19.83 6.68 -10.03
C ARG A 22 20.75 7.87 -9.64
N ARG A 23 20.46 9.07 -10.13
CA ARG A 23 21.17 10.33 -9.92
C ARG A 23 20.15 11.42 -9.56
N PRO A 24 20.58 12.52 -8.93
CA PRO A 24 19.73 13.69 -8.76
C PRO A 24 19.25 14.24 -10.10
N VAL A 25 17.94 14.40 -10.24
CA VAL A 25 17.27 14.97 -11.41
C VAL A 25 16.48 16.21 -11.03
N SER A 26 16.44 17.19 -11.92
CA SER A 26 15.70 18.44 -11.74
C SER A 26 14.20 18.26 -12.01
N ALA A 27 13.39 19.21 -11.53
CA ALA A 27 11.96 19.27 -11.88
C ALA A 27 11.72 19.40 -13.39
N ILE A 28 12.64 20.01 -14.12
CA ILE A 28 12.55 20.21 -15.58
C ILE A 28 12.71 18.89 -16.32
N GLU A 29 13.72 18.09 -15.96
CA GLU A 29 13.92 16.73 -16.51
C GLU A 29 12.70 15.85 -16.21
N ILE A 30 12.22 15.87 -14.96
CA ILE A 30 11.00 15.14 -14.57
C ILE A 30 9.81 15.54 -15.45
N ARG A 31 9.62 16.84 -15.72
CA ARG A 31 8.52 17.30 -16.56
C ARG A 31 8.61 16.75 -17.99
N GLN A 32 9.82 16.67 -18.54
CA GLN A 32 10.05 16.26 -19.93
C GLN A 32 9.89 14.76 -20.13
N ASP A 33 10.43 13.95 -19.21
CA ASP A 33 10.58 12.51 -19.42
C ASP A 33 9.49 11.65 -18.75
N VAL A 34 8.72 12.23 -17.82
CA VAL A 34 7.64 11.50 -17.15
C VAL A 34 6.32 11.65 -17.91
N GLU A 35 5.75 10.49 -18.24
CA GLU A 35 4.44 10.40 -18.85
C GLU A 35 3.35 11.07 -17.99
N GLY A 36 2.55 11.92 -18.63
CA GLY A 36 1.50 12.69 -17.96
C GLY A 36 1.95 14.04 -17.39
N TYR A 37 3.26 14.34 -17.31
CA TYR A 37 3.76 15.69 -17.04
C TYR A 37 4.11 16.46 -18.33
N ALA A 38 4.68 15.79 -19.33
CA ALA A 38 5.15 16.43 -20.57
C ALA A 38 4.04 17.16 -21.34
N GLN A 39 2.79 16.65 -21.26
CA GLN A 39 1.63 17.21 -21.97
C GLN A 39 1.00 18.42 -21.25
N MET A 40 1.50 18.82 -20.08
CA MET A 40 0.93 19.93 -19.32
C MET A 40 1.31 21.29 -19.91
N THR A 41 0.31 22.16 -20.07
CA THR A 41 0.42 23.43 -20.81
C THR A 41 1.23 24.50 -20.06
N SER A 42 1.27 24.48 -18.72
CA SER A 42 1.98 25.49 -17.92
C SER A 42 2.84 24.88 -16.82
N ASP A 43 3.91 25.58 -16.45
CA ASP A 43 4.78 25.23 -15.32
C ASP A 43 4.01 25.20 -13.99
N GLU A 44 3.06 26.12 -13.81
CA GLU A 44 2.23 26.17 -12.60
C GLU A 44 1.36 24.91 -12.45
N ALA A 45 0.75 24.44 -13.56
CA ALA A 45 -0.05 23.23 -13.57
C ALA A 45 0.81 21.99 -13.28
N PHE A 46 2.00 21.92 -13.89
CA PHE A 46 2.99 20.88 -13.61
C PHE A 46 3.39 20.87 -12.13
N ASN A 47 3.89 22.00 -11.62
CA ASN A 47 4.36 22.13 -10.24
C ASN A 47 3.28 21.68 -9.25
N ARG A 48 2.06 22.20 -9.39
CA ARG A 48 0.93 21.81 -8.53
C ARG A 48 0.68 20.31 -8.57
N ARG A 49 0.75 19.69 -9.76
CA ARG A 49 0.49 18.26 -9.92
C ARG A 49 1.63 17.41 -9.36
N PHE A 50 2.87 17.75 -9.67
CA PHE A 50 4.07 17.09 -9.18
C PHE A 50 4.13 17.10 -7.65
N TYR A 51 3.93 18.25 -7.00
CA TYR A 51 3.93 18.32 -5.53
C TYR A 51 2.75 17.55 -4.91
N ALA A 52 1.59 17.52 -5.56
CA ALA A 52 0.46 16.71 -5.10
C ALA A 52 0.78 15.21 -5.20
N ASP A 53 1.32 14.74 -6.32
CA ASP A 53 1.69 13.33 -6.50
C ASP A 53 2.78 12.92 -5.52
N ARG A 54 3.81 13.76 -5.33
CA ARG A 54 4.86 13.55 -4.33
C ARG A 54 4.30 13.44 -2.92
N ALA A 55 3.38 14.33 -2.53
CA ALA A 55 2.78 14.30 -1.19
C ALA A 55 1.98 13.01 -0.97
N GLU A 56 1.32 12.50 -2.01
CA GLU A 56 0.63 11.23 -1.93
C GLU A 56 1.58 10.03 -1.89
N LEU A 57 2.65 10.02 -2.69
CA LEU A 57 3.70 8.99 -2.62
C LEU A 57 4.33 8.94 -1.22
N SER A 58 4.62 10.12 -0.65
CA SER A 58 5.11 10.23 0.73
C SER A 58 4.11 9.68 1.73
N SER A 59 2.80 9.89 1.53
CA SER A 59 1.80 9.24 2.37
C SER A 59 1.95 7.72 2.30
N LEU A 60 2.12 7.15 1.09
CA LEU A 60 2.31 5.71 0.90
C LEU A 60 3.65 5.16 1.42
N GLY A 61 4.50 6.00 2.03
CA GLY A 61 5.82 5.61 2.53
C GLY A 61 6.92 5.63 1.47
N ILE A 62 6.64 6.13 0.26
CA ILE A 62 7.62 6.30 -0.82
C ILE A 62 8.18 7.73 -0.74
N GLU A 63 9.34 7.89 -0.10
CA GLU A 63 9.93 9.19 0.17
C GLU A 63 10.99 9.58 -0.87
N LEU A 64 10.74 10.64 -1.62
CA LEU A 64 11.74 11.23 -2.51
C LEU A 64 12.75 12.02 -1.68
N LYS A 65 14.04 11.75 -1.89
CA LYS A 65 15.14 12.52 -1.31
C LYS A 65 15.34 13.80 -2.13
N ILE A 66 15.47 14.92 -1.43
CA ILE A 66 15.57 16.26 -2.03
C ILE A 66 16.88 16.86 -1.62
N GLU A 67 17.64 17.30 -2.62
CA GLU A 67 18.89 18.01 -2.42
C GLU A 67 18.72 19.42 -2.96
N LYS A 68 18.91 20.39 -2.06
CA LYS A 68 18.93 21.81 -2.40
C LYS A 68 20.36 22.21 -2.67
N GLN A 69 20.67 22.53 -3.92
CA GLN A 69 21.98 23.03 -4.28
C GLN A 69 21.91 24.56 -4.28
N SER A 70 22.71 25.18 -3.43
CA SER A 70 22.90 26.64 -3.42
C SER A 70 24.00 26.99 -4.41
N GLU A 71 23.68 27.00 -5.71
CA GLU A 71 24.56 27.57 -6.73
C GLU A 71 24.16 29.04 -6.98
N GLY A 72 24.82 29.96 -6.28
CA GLY A 72 24.58 31.41 -6.45
C GLY A 72 23.25 31.89 -5.85
N SER A 73 22.56 32.81 -6.55
CA SER A 73 21.29 33.43 -6.08
C SER A 73 20.03 32.59 -6.32
N TYR A 74 20.15 31.38 -6.87
CA TYR A 74 19.01 30.51 -7.18
C TYR A 74 19.11 29.20 -6.38
N GLU A 75 18.05 28.86 -5.64
CA GLU A 75 17.90 27.53 -5.07
C GLU A 75 17.37 26.58 -6.16
N ALA A 76 18.23 25.66 -6.62
CA ALA A 76 17.80 24.56 -7.49
C ALA A 76 17.52 23.32 -6.64
N GLU A 77 16.30 22.79 -6.72
CA GLU A 77 15.94 21.52 -6.10
C GLU A 77 16.18 20.36 -7.07
N THR A 78 16.84 19.32 -6.59
CA THR A 78 16.98 18.04 -7.28
C THR A 78 16.32 16.93 -6.48
N TYR A 79 15.81 15.93 -7.19
CA TYR A 79 15.02 14.83 -6.66
C TYR A 79 15.70 13.51 -6.97
N THR A 80 15.72 12.61 -5.99
CA THR A 80 16.14 11.21 -6.16
C THR A 80 15.15 10.30 -5.44
N LEU A 81 15.05 9.06 -5.90
CA LEU A 81 14.37 8.00 -5.16
C LEU A 81 15.39 6.92 -4.80
N PRO A 82 15.99 6.97 -3.60
CA PRO A 82 16.87 5.91 -3.12
C PRO A 82 16.11 4.58 -3.10
N PRO A 83 16.71 3.46 -3.55
CA PRO A 83 16.05 2.15 -3.56
C PRO A 83 15.48 1.74 -2.19
N GLU A 84 16.15 2.11 -1.10
CA GLU A 84 15.71 1.89 0.28
C GLU A 84 14.40 2.63 0.65
N ASN A 85 14.04 3.68 -0.08
CA ASN A 85 12.80 4.43 0.10
C ASN A 85 11.66 3.89 -0.76
N PHE A 86 11.88 2.82 -1.54
CA PHE A 86 10.89 2.19 -2.39
C PHE A 86 10.74 0.70 -2.11
N TYR A 87 11.85 -0.02 -2.00
CA TYR A 87 11.84 -1.45 -1.73
C TYR A 87 11.68 -1.72 -0.24
N LEU A 88 10.81 -2.67 0.07
CA LEU A 88 10.79 -3.29 1.38
C LEU A 88 12.03 -4.19 1.53
N PRO A 89 12.54 -4.37 2.76
CA PRO A 89 13.57 -5.36 3.03
C PRO A 89 13.18 -6.73 2.46
N SER A 90 14.14 -7.43 1.85
CA SER A 90 13.90 -8.78 1.35
C SER A 90 13.49 -9.69 2.50
N ILE A 91 12.37 -10.39 2.34
CA ILE A 91 11.92 -11.42 3.26
C ILE A 91 12.10 -12.76 2.58
N GLU A 92 12.86 -13.64 3.21
CA GLU A 92 13.02 -15.02 2.79
C GLU A 92 12.08 -15.92 3.59
N PHE A 93 11.43 -16.84 2.89
CA PHE A 93 10.57 -17.84 3.51
C PHE A 93 11.09 -19.23 3.16
N THR A 94 11.18 -20.08 4.18
CA THR A 94 11.35 -21.52 4.02
C THR A 94 10.10 -22.14 3.40
N ASP A 95 10.23 -23.34 2.83
CA ASP A 95 9.08 -24.06 2.25
C ASP A 95 8.01 -24.39 3.32
N GLN A 96 8.42 -24.60 4.57
CA GLN A 96 7.51 -24.81 5.69
C GLN A 96 6.71 -23.56 6.03
N GLU A 97 7.36 -22.38 6.06
CA GLU A 97 6.68 -21.11 6.31
C GLU A 97 5.71 -20.75 5.18
N LEU A 98 6.10 -20.98 3.92
CA LEU A 98 5.19 -20.81 2.78
C LEU A 98 4.00 -21.77 2.85
N GLY A 99 4.22 -23.02 3.27
CA GLY A 99 3.15 -23.99 3.52
C GLY A 99 2.20 -23.54 4.64
N GLY A 100 2.74 -22.98 5.72
CA GLY A 100 1.98 -22.39 6.82
C GLY A 100 1.11 -21.22 6.35
N LEU A 101 1.68 -20.28 5.58
CA LEU A 101 0.95 -19.13 5.03
C LEU A 101 -0.17 -19.54 4.08
N ARG A 102 0.04 -20.57 3.25
CA ARG A 102 -1.03 -21.13 2.40
C ARG A 102 -2.16 -21.73 3.21
N THR A 103 -1.80 -22.52 4.23
CA THR A 103 -2.78 -23.15 5.13
C THR A 103 -3.59 -22.09 5.85
N ALA A 104 -2.93 -21.03 6.35
CA ALA A 104 -3.60 -19.88 6.94
C ALA A 104 -4.56 -19.21 5.94
N LEU A 105 -4.13 -18.97 4.68
CA LEU A 105 -5.00 -18.39 3.66
C LEU A 105 -6.25 -19.25 3.38
N ILE A 106 -6.11 -20.57 3.34
CA ILE A 106 -7.24 -21.50 3.12
C ILE A 106 -8.17 -21.50 4.34
N LEU A 107 -7.62 -21.59 5.55
CA LEU A 107 -8.41 -21.61 6.79
C LEU A 107 -9.15 -20.29 7.03
N LEU A 108 -8.59 -19.18 6.55
CA LEU A 108 -9.13 -17.84 6.72
C LEU A 108 -9.95 -17.36 5.51
N ASP A 109 -10.17 -18.22 4.51
CA ASP A 109 -10.90 -17.84 3.30
C ASP A 109 -12.35 -17.45 3.65
N GLY A 110 -12.72 -16.23 3.29
CA GLY A 110 -14.02 -15.65 3.62
C GLY A 110 -14.11 -14.94 4.99
N GLU A 111 -13.11 -15.04 5.87
CA GLU A 111 -13.11 -14.34 7.18
C GLU A 111 -11.98 -13.31 7.31
N PHE A 112 -10.86 -13.51 6.62
CA PHE A 112 -9.74 -12.58 6.67
C PHE A 112 -9.90 -11.45 5.67
N ALA A 113 -9.86 -10.23 6.20
CA ALA A 113 -10.09 -9.02 5.44
C ALA A 113 -9.08 -8.75 4.31
N TYR A 114 -7.88 -9.30 4.45
CA TYR A 114 -6.80 -9.13 3.48
C TYR A 114 -6.49 -10.44 2.75
N ALA A 115 -7.47 -11.35 2.64
CA ALA A 115 -7.28 -12.64 1.94
C ALA A 115 -6.86 -12.46 0.47
N GLU A 116 -7.46 -11.49 -0.24
CA GLU A 116 -7.10 -11.20 -1.62
C GLU A 116 -5.67 -10.62 -1.76
N PRO A 117 -5.28 -9.56 -1.01
CA PRO A 117 -3.88 -9.11 -0.95
C PRO A 117 -2.88 -10.22 -0.59
N LEU A 118 -3.19 -11.06 0.41
CA LEU A 118 -2.33 -12.17 0.81
C LEU A 118 -2.18 -13.20 -0.31
N ARG A 119 -3.26 -13.51 -1.03
CA ARG A 119 -3.25 -14.42 -2.19
C ARG A 119 -2.33 -13.89 -3.29
N LEU A 120 -2.42 -12.59 -3.60
CA LEU A 120 -1.55 -11.95 -4.59
C LEU A 120 -0.08 -11.96 -4.14
N ALA A 121 0.20 -11.64 -2.88
CA ALA A 121 1.56 -11.68 -2.33
C ALA A 121 2.17 -13.10 -2.40
N LEU A 122 1.40 -14.13 -2.06
CA LEU A 122 1.85 -15.52 -2.17
C LEU A 122 2.08 -15.96 -3.62
N GLN A 123 1.29 -15.45 -4.58
CA GLN A 123 1.55 -15.66 -6.01
C GLN A 123 2.88 -15.04 -6.44
N GLN A 124 3.15 -13.80 -6.03
CA GLN A 124 4.42 -13.11 -6.33
C GLN A 124 5.63 -13.85 -5.75
N LEU A 125 5.54 -14.32 -4.49
CA LEU A 125 6.59 -15.11 -3.84
C LEU A 125 6.83 -16.48 -4.52
N SER A 126 5.84 -16.98 -5.27
CA SER A 126 5.97 -18.23 -6.02
C SER A 126 6.55 -18.05 -7.43
N TRP A 127 6.75 -16.83 -7.92
CA TRP A 127 7.38 -16.62 -9.23
C TRP A 127 8.84 -17.12 -9.23
N GLY A 128 9.16 -18.03 -10.16
CA GLY A 128 10.45 -18.72 -10.24
C GLY A 128 10.52 -20.07 -9.52
N LYS A 129 9.48 -20.44 -8.76
CA LYS A 129 9.26 -21.79 -8.19
C LYS A 129 7.99 -22.38 -8.84
N PRO A 130 7.81 -23.72 -8.91
CA PRO A 130 6.55 -24.28 -9.37
C PRO A 130 5.39 -23.65 -8.57
N SER A 131 4.44 -23.04 -9.26
CA SER A 131 3.30 -22.38 -8.63
C SER A 131 2.58 -23.39 -7.74
N PRO A 132 2.59 -23.19 -6.42
CA PRO A 132 1.98 -24.13 -5.49
C PRO A 132 0.46 -24.11 -5.54
N LEU A 133 -0.12 -23.14 -6.26
CA LEU A 133 -1.54 -23.06 -6.54
C LEU A 133 -1.98 -24.00 -7.67
N ALA A 134 -1.03 -24.58 -8.41
CA ALA A 134 -1.27 -25.55 -9.47
C ALA A 134 -1.04 -27.00 -9.02
N ALA A 135 -0.73 -27.24 -7.73
CA ALA A 135 -0.60 -28.59 -7.21
C ALA A 135 -1.99 -29.26 -7.14
N PRO A 136 -2.16 -30.47 -7.69
CA PRO A 136 -3.45 -31.15 -7.69
C PRO A 136 -3.83 -31.53 -6.26
N GLU A 137 -4.93 -30.97 -5.77
CA GLU A 137 -5.77 -31.44 -4.65
C GLU A 137 -5.12 -32.28 -3.53
N GLN A 138 -3.95 -31.90 -3.01
CA GLN A 138 -3.39 -32.57 -1.84
C GLN A 138 -3.88 -31.91 -0.57
N GLN A 139 -5.02 -32.46 -0.12
CA GLN A 139 -5.64 -32.36 1.20
C GLN A 139 -6.11 -30.96 1.60
N SER A 140 -7.29 -30.62 1.10
CA SER A 140 -8.19 -29.73 1.84
C SER A 140 -8.54 -30.40 3.17
N VAL A 141 -7.83 -30.03 4.24
CA VAL A 141 -8.33 -30.24 5.60
C VAL A 141 -9.54 -29.34 5.73
N LYS A 142 -10.73 -29.87 5.43
CA LYS A 142 -12.01 -29.26 5.80
C LYS A 142 -12.14 -29.37 7.32
N LEU A 143 -11.42 -28.53 8.04
CA LEU A 143 -11.77 -28.22 9.42
C LEU A 143 -12.98 -27.30 9.34
N ALA A 144 -14.14 -27.82 9.72
CA ALA A 144 -15.36 -27.05 9.84
C ALA A 144 -15.21 -26.04 10.98
N MET A 145 -14.51 -24.94 10.72
CA MET A 145 -14.61 -23.74 11.52
C MET A 145 -15.87 -23.02 11.06
N THR A 146 -16.84 -22.92 11.96
CA THR A 146 -18.13 -22.29 11.73
C THR A 146 -17.94 -20.88 11.18
N ALA A 147 -18.28 -20.69 9.90
CA ALA A 147 -18.24 -19.41 9.22
C ALA A 147 -19.05 -18.35 9.98
N GLY A 148 -18.36 -17.34 10.50
CA GLY A 148 -18.98 -16.11 10.95
C GLY A 148 -19.45 -15.29 9.74
N PRO A 149 -20.67 -14.74 9.73
CA PRO A 149 -21.27 -14.12 8.54
C PRO A 149 -20.71 -12.72 8.18
N GLY A 150 -19.44 -12.44 8.48
CA GLY A 150 -18.92 -11.06 8.54
C GLY A 150 -17.87 -10.66 7.50
N GLY A 151 -17.23 -11.59 6.78
CA GLY A 151 -15.99 -11.35 6.03
C GLY A 151 -15.87 -10.03 5.26
N ARG A 152 -16.76 -9.81 4.27
CA ARG A 152 -16.72 -8.59 3.44
C ARG A 152 -17.03 -7.32 4.23
N GLU A 153 -18.00 -7.36 5.13
CA GLU A 153 -18.37 -6.20 5.93
C GLU A 153 -17.28 -5.85 6.95
N LEU A 154 -16.72 -6.86 7.60
CA LEU A 154 -15.56 -6.75 8.48
C LEU A 154 -14.36 -6.17 7.72
N SER A 155 -14.09 -6.62 6.50
CA SER A 155 -13.03 -6.08 5.64
C SER A 155 -13.18 -4.58 5.40
N GLN A 156 -14.39 -4.15 5.07
CA GLN A 156 -14.69 -2.74 4.83
C GLN A 156 -14.54 -1.90 6.11
N ARG A 157 -14.95 -2.44 7.26
CA ARG A 157 -14.79 -1.78 8.57
C ARG A 157 -13.31 -1.67 8.95
N LEU A 158 -12.53 -2.73 8.77
CA LEU A 158 -11.09 -2.74 9.04
C LEU A 158 -10.31 -1.77 8.15
N SER A 159 -10.59 -1.76 6.85
CA SER A 159 -9.99 -0.80 5.91
C SER A 159 -10.28 0.67 6.29
N LYS A 160 -11.48 0.97 6.81
CA LYS A 160 -11.81 2.30 7.35
C LYS A 160 -10.98 2.65 8.59
N VAL A 161 -10.77 1.70 9.51
CA VAL A 161 -9.94 1.92 10.71
C VAL A 161 -8.48 2.11 10.33
N GLU A 162 -7.94 1.29 9.42
CA GLU A 162 -6.58 1.44 8.89
C GLU A 162 -6.36 2.81 8.25
N THR A 163 -7.30 3.25 7.40
CA THR A 163 -7.29 4.59 6.81
C THR A 163 -7.32 5.68 7.89
N ALA A 164 -8.06 5.47 8.97
CA ALA A 164 -8.16 6.44 10.07
C ALA A 164 -6.87 6.52 10.89
N ILE A 165 -6.21 5.39 11.17
CA ILE A 165 -4.88 5.35 11.82
C ILE A 165 -3.88 6.14 11.00
N PHE A 166 -3.79 5.79 9.71
CA PHE A 166 -2.85 6.41 8.79
C PHE A 166 -3.07 7.91 8.63
N ARG A 167 -4.33 8.36 8.53
CA ARG A 167 -4.69 9.78 8.42
C ARG A 167 -4.81 10.51 9.76
N ARG A 168 -4.52 9.84 10.88
CA ARG A 168 -4.70 10.33 12.25
C ARG A 168 -6.08 10.97 12.47
N LYS A 169 -7.13 10.23 12.09
CA LYS A 169 -8.54 10.66 12.20
C LYS A 169 -9.23 9.97 13.36
N THR A 170 -10.01 10.72 14.13
CA THR A 170 -10.94 10.19 15.13
C THR A 170 -12.05 9.40 14.45
N ILE A 171 -12.37 8.22 14.98
CA ILE A 171 -13.48 7.37 14.51
C ILE A 171 -14.61 7.33 15.54
N LEU A 172 -15.83 7.17 15.04
CA LEU A 172 -17.02 6.91 15.84
C LEU A 172 -17.64 5.59 15.40
N PHE A 173 -17.91 4.71 16.37
CA PHE A 173 -18.55 3.42 16.11
C PHE A 173 -19.33 2.95 17.35
N ASP A 174 -20.30 2.08 17.12
CA ASP A 174 -21.05 1.42 18.18
C ASP A 174 -20.23 0.23 18.72
N TYR A 175 -20.11 0.12 20.03
CA TYR A 175 -19.34 -0.92 20.70
C TYR A 175 -20.16 -1.55 21.82
N TYR A 176 -20.32 -2.87 21.74
CA TYR A 176 -20.94 -3.66 22.79
C TYR A 176 -20.01 -3.76 24.00
N THR A 177 -20.49 -3.34 25.17
CA THR A 177 -19.70 -3.30 26.40
C THR A 177 -20.01 -4.50 27.27
N MET A 178 -19.10 -5.48 27.33
CA MET A 178 -19.27 -6.73 28.09
C MET A 178 -19.66 -6.52 29.57
N GLY A 179 -19.18 -5.46 30.23
CA GLY A 179 -19.46 -5.19 31.64
C GLY A 179 -20.83 -4.53 31.92
N ARG A 180 -21.53 -4.03 30.89
CA ARG A 180 -22.85 -3.38 31.03
C ARG A 180 -23.94 -4.04 30.18
N ASP A 181 -23.58 -5.03 29.37
CA ASP A 181 -24.48 -5.72 28.44
C ASP A 181 -25.31 -4.76 27.58
N ASP A 182 -24.67 -3.70 27.07
CA ASP A 182 -25.31 -2.64 26.30
C ASP A 182 -24.40 -2.15 25.17
N GLU A 183 -25.02 -1.72 24.06
CA GLU A 183 -24.36 -1.14 22.91
C GLU A 183 -24.30 0.38 23.04
N GLY A 184 -23.08 0.95 22.98
CA GLY A 184 -22.91 2.39 23.11
C GLY A 184 -21.95 2.96 22.07
N LYS A 185 -22.17 4.21 21.69
CA LYS A 185 -21.25 4.95 20.83
C LYS A 185 -19.91 5.17 21.52
N ARG A 186 -18.83 4.96 20.77
CA ARG A 186 -17.45 5.26 21.18
C ARG A 186 -16.85 6.23 20.18
N LYS A 187 -16.11 7.21 20.71
CA LYS A 187 -15.29 8.15 19.96
C LYS A 187 -13.85 7.88 20.35
N VAL A 188 -13.04 7.41 19.40
CA VAL A 188 -11.67 6.94 19.68
C VAL A 188 -10.72 7.48 18.63
N ASP A 189 -9.51 7.83 19.05
CA ASP A 189 -8.37 8.09 18.18
C ASP A 189 -7.56 6.79 18.04
N PRO A 190 -7.66 6.08 16.90
CA PRO A 190 -7.08 4.76 16.78
C PRO A 190 -5.56 4.87 16.59
N TYR A 191 -4.80 4.12 17.38
CA TYR A 191 -3.33 4.09 17.29
C TYR A 191 -2.83 2.93 16.42
N HIS A 192 -3.28 1.71 16.70
CA HIS A 192 -2.84 0.50 16.01
C HIS A 192 -4.01 -0.48 15.87
N LEU A 193 -3.98 -1.27 14.79
CA LEU A 193 -4.84 -2.43 14.60
C LEU A 193 -3.97 -3.68 14.74
N LEU A 194 -4.33 -4.59 15.65
CA LEU A 194 -3.54 -5.78 15.96
C LEU A 194 -4.48 -6.99 16.04
N PHE A 195 -4.03 -8.12 15.51
CA PHE A 195 -4.66 -9.41 15.73
C PHE A 195 -3.88 -10.16 16.82
N ARG A 196 -4.56 -10.52 17.91
CA ARG A 196 -4.01 -11.34 18.99
C ARG A 196 -4.97 -12.50 19.22
N GLY A 197 -4.51 -13.70 18.85
CA GLY A 197 -5.22 -14.96 19.08
C GLY A 197 -5.27 -15.34 20.55
#